data_AF-A0A176U125-F1
#
_entry.id   AF-A0A176U125-F1
#
_cell.length_a   1.000
_cell.length_b   1.000
_cell.length_c   1.000
_cell.angle_alpha   90.00
_cell.angle_beta   90.00
_cell.angle_gamma   90.00
#
_symmetry.space_group_name_H-M   'P 1'
#
loop_
_entity.id
_entity.type
_entity.pdbx_description
1 polymer ?
#
loop_
_entity_poly.entity_id
_entity_poly.type
_entity_poly.pdbx_seq_one_letter_code
_entity_poly.pdbx_strand_id
1 'polypeptide(L)' 'MIQEELHMFKNHPFHVNDDKKMEELAESIREHGMLIPGIVRPIAEVRH' A
#
# COMPACT_ATOMS: atom_id res chain seq x y z
N MET A 1 10.34 3.66 -9.84
CA MET A 1 11.03 2.53 -9.17
C MET A 1 10.04 1.73 -8.33
N ILE A 2 9.89 1.90 -7.00
CA ILE A 2 8.97 1.02 -6.20
C ILE A 2 7.46 1.18 -6.50
N GLN A 3 7.00 2.38 -6.89
CA GLN A 3 5.57 2.58 -7.18
C GLN A 3 5.09 1.88 -8.45
N GLU A 4 5.96 1.71 -9.45
CA GLU A 4 5.62 1.07 -10.73
C GLU A 4 5.51 -0.46 -10.62
N GLU A 5 6.11 -1.04 -9.56
CA GLU A 5 6.14 -2.49 -9.30
C GLU A 5 5.02 -2.95 -8.35
N LEU A 6 4.26 -2.02 -7.76
CA LEU A 6 3.16 -2.33 -6.85
C LEU A 6 1.82 -2.35 -7.60
N HIS A 7 1.02 -3.37 -7.34
CA HIS A 7 -0.26 -3.57 -8.00
C HIS A 7 -1.38 -3.75 -6.97
N MET A 8 -2.51 -3.09 -7.24
CA MET A 8 -3.71 -3.19 -6.42
C MET A 8 -4.37 -4.57 -6.55
N PHE A 9 -4.78 -5.15 -5.42
CA PHE A 9 -5.58 -6.37 -5.38
C PHE A 9 -7.01 -6.06 -5.85
N LYS A 10 -7.40 -6.58 -7.02
CA LYS A 10 -8.77 -6.45 -7.53
C LYS A 10 -9.74 -7.24 -6.64
N ASN A 11 -10.92 -6.67 -6.36
CA ASN A 11 -12.01 -7.29 -5.60
C ASN A 11 -11.67 -7.61 -4.13
N HIS A 12 -10.82 -6.81 -3.48
CA HIS A 12 -10.53 -6.98 -2.07
C HIS A 12 -11.71 -6.44 -1.21
N PRO A 13 -12.26 -7.20 -0.24
CA PRO A 13 -13.44 -6.77 0.52
C PRO A 13 -13.13 -5.60 1.47
N PHE A 14 -11.87 -5.42 1.86
CA PHE A 14 -11.42 -4.27 2.63
C PHE A 14 -10.92 -3.18 1.70
N HIS A 15 -11.50 -1.99 1.82
CA HIS A 15 -11.13 -0.80 1.07
C HIS A 15 -10.54 0.23 2.03
N VAL A 16 -9.54 0.96 1.57
CA VAL A 16 -9.04 2.15 2.26
C VAL A 16 -10.00 3.29 1.91
N ASN A 17 -10.56 3.94 2.93
CA ASN A 17 -11.36 5.14 2.72
C ASN A 17 -10.43 6.35 2.65
N ASP A 18 -10.62 7.21 1.65
CA ASP A 18 -9.95 8.50 1.60
C ASP A 18 -10.62 9.46 2.59
N ASP A 19 -10.37 9.22 3.88
CA ASP A 19 -10.89 10.00 4.98
C ASP A 19 -9.80 10.76 5.73
N LYS A 20 -10.22 11.59 6.68
CA LYS A 20 -9.33 12.42 7.50
C LYS A 20 -8.26 11.61 8.24
N LYS A 21 -8.55 10.36 8.62
CA LYS A 21 -7.57 9.52 9.34
C LYS A 21 -6.46 9.06 8.39
N MET A 22 -6.79 8.81 7.13
CA MET A 22 -5.77 8.52 6.12
C MET A 22 -4.88 9.71 5.81
N GLU A 23 -5.43 10.92 5.80
CA GLU A 23 -4.65 12.16 5.66
C GLU A 23 -3.67 12.34 6.84
N GLU A 24 -4.16 12.21 8.07
CA GLU A 24 -3.33 12.29 9.30
C GLU A 24 -2.20 11.25 9.31
N LEU A 25 -2.48 10.02 8.84
CA LEU A 25 -1.46 8.98 8.70
C LEU A 25 -0.40 9.36 7.65
N ALA A 26 -0.81 9.90 6.51
CA ALA A 26 0.12 10.31 5.45
C ALA A 26 1.03 11.47 5.89
N GLU A 27 0.50 12.41 6.68
CA GLU A 27 1.29 13.46 7.32
C GLU A 27 2.29 12.88 8.32
N SER A 28 1.86 11.98 9.19
CA SER A 28 2.74 11.34 10.18
C SER A 28 3.91 10.60 9.51
N ILE A 29 3.65 9.85 8.43
CA ILE A 29 4.69 9.14 7.66
C ILE A 29 5.68 10.12 7.02
N ARG A 30 5.20 11.28 6.54
CA ARG A 30 6.08 12.30 5.94
C ARG A 30 7.04 12.90 6.97
N GLU A 31 6.58 13.09 8.20
CA GLU A 31 7.37 13.69 9.28
C GLU A 31 8.31 12.69 9.96
N HIS A 32 7.84 11.47 10.22
CA HIS A 32 8.53 10.51 11.08
C HIS A 32 9.04 9.27 10.33
N GLY A 33 8.66 9.11 9.06
CA GLY A 33 8.94 7.90 8.29
C GLY A 33 8.01 6.73 8.63
N MET A 34 8.27 5.59 7.99
CA MET A 34 7.56 4.34 8.24
C MET A 34 8.14 3.62 9.45
N LEU A 35 7.29 3.30 10.44
CA LEU A 35 7.70 2.55 11.63
C LEU A 35 7.98 1.07 11.31
N ILE A 36 7.23 0.50 10.36
CA ILE A 36 7.28 -0.91 10.01
C ILE A 36 7.35 -1.01 8.47
N PRO A 37 8.23 -1.83 7.90
CA PRO A 37 8.27 -2.08 6.46
C PRO A 37 6.96 -2.66 5.94
N GLY A 38 6.59 -2.31 4.71
CA GLY A 38 5.43 -2.91 4.04
C GLY A 38 5.64 -4.40 3.75
N ILE A 39 4.59 -5.20 3.91
CA ILE A 39 4.59 -6.62 3.54
C ILE A 39 4.13 -6.74 2.10
N VAL A 40 4.97 -7.33 1.26
CA VAL A 40 4.66 -7.57 -0.16
C VAL A 40 4.74 -9.06 -0.47
N ARG A 41 3.97 -9.50 -1.46
CA ARG A 41 4.06 -10.83 -2.06
C ARG A 41 4.34 -10.66 -3.55
N PRO A 42 5.31 -11.39 -4.14
CA PRO A 42 5.50 -11.40 -5.58
C PRO A 42 4.18 -11.72 -6.29
N ILE A 43 3.92 -11.06 -7.40
CA ILE A 43 2.87 -11.50 -8.30
C ILE A 43 3.31 -12.88 -8.80
N ALA A 44 2.44 -13.88 -8.64
CA ALA A 44 2.70 -15.17 -9.23
C ALA A 44 2.88 -14.95 -10.73
N GLU A 45 4.07 -15.24 -11.27
CA GLU A 45 4.21 -15.42 -12.70
C GLU A 45 3.12 -16.41 -13.10
N VAL A 46 2.17 -15.95 -13.91
CA VAL A 46 1.16 -16.84 -14.48
C VAL A 46 1.96 -17.83 -15.31
N ARG A 47 2.24 -19.02 -14.77
CA ARG A 47 2.74 -20.14 -15.57
C ARG A 47 1.67 -20.39 -16.62
N HIS A 48 1.96 -20.01 -17.87
CA HIS A 48 1.25 -20.53 -19.02
C HIS A 48 1.37 -22.05 -19.07
#